data_AF-A0A3C1WV46-F1
#
_entry.id   AF-A0A3C1WV46-F1
#
_cell.length_a   1.000
_cell.length_b   1.000
_cell.length_c   1.000
_cell.angle_alpha   90.00
_cell.angle_beta   90.00
_cell.angle_gamma   90.00
#
_symmetry.space_group_name_H-M   'P 1'
#
loop_
_entity.id
_entity.type
_entity.pdbx_description
1 polymer ?
#
loop_
_entity_poly.entity_id
_entity_poly.type
_entity_poly.pdbx_seq_one_letter_code
_entity_poly.pdbx_strand_id
1 'polypeptide(L)'
;MIFKEEKNALIASRQGEIIRIEAWGRDSVRIRSTMNHEFTGNVWALTEKPETSSTSVRFEKDTEGEKAFFSNGRIEVTINSCGVISIARDNKTILAERYRNYAGTLSKESRCLKYRGREFKGIPGGDFSLSLRFESTPYEKIFGMGQYQQPNLNL
;
A
#
# COMPACT_ATOMS: atom_id res chain seq x y z
N MET A 1 5.40 -12.22 7.51
CA MET A 1 4.49 -11.17 8.02
C MET A 1 3.65 -11.79 9.14
N ILE A 2 3.07 -10.98 10.02
CA ILE A 2 1.93 -11.39 10.86
C ILE A 2 0.72 -10.62 10.35
N PHE A 3 -0.37 -11.31 10.02
CA PHE A 3 -1.62 -10.68 9.62
C PHE A 3 -2.68 -10.82 10.70
N LYS A 4 -3.51 -9.78 10.86
CA LYS A 4 -4.63 -9.75 11.79
C LYS A 4 -5.76 -8.94 11.19
N GLU A 5 -6.99 -9.38 11.41
CA GLU A 5 -8.17 -8.57 11.17
C GLU A 5 -8.56 -7.86 12.48
N GLU A 6 -8.76 -6.55 12.43
CA GLU A 6 -9.16 -5.74 13.57
C GLU A 6 -10.14 -4.65 13.13
N LYS A 7 -11.36 -4.65 13.68
CA LYS A 7 -12.38 -3.60 13.45
C LYS A 7 -12.58 -3.28 11.96
N ASN A 8 -12.79 -4.31 11.12
CA ASN A 8 -12.94 -4.18 9.67
C ASN A 8 -11.71 -3.57 8.96
N ALA A 9 -10.53 -3.72 9.56
CA ALA A 9 -9.25 -3.35 8.96
C ALA A 9 -8.32 -4.56 8.93
N LEU A 10 -7.50 -4.63 7.89
CA LEU A 10 -6.38 -5.56 7.80
C LEU A 10 -5.14 -4.90 8.39
N ILE A 11 -4.60 -5.51 9.45
CA ILE A 11 -3.32 -5.15 10.06
C ILE A 11 -2.26 -6.16 9.64
N ALA A 12 -1.14 -5.66 9.16
CA ALA A 12 0.01 -6.48 8.80
C ALA A 12 1.27 -5.92 9.47
N SER A 13 2.08 -6.78 10.09
CA SER A 13 3.33 -6.33 10.72
C SER A 13 4.52 -7.23 10.38
N ARG A 14 5.69 -6.59 10.21
CA ARG A 14 6.97 -7.27 9.96
C ARG A 14 8.14 -6.34 10.22
N GLN A 15 9.15 -6.82 10.94
CA GLN A 15 10.43 -6.11 11.15
C GLN A 15 10.25 -4.66 11.67
N GLY A 16 9.29 -4.44 12.56
CA GLY A 16 8.98 -3.12 13.13
C GLY A 16 8.03 -2.28 12.28
N GLU A 17 7.78 -2.61 11.01
CA GLU A 17 6.77 -1.95 10.20
C GLU A 17 5.37 -2.46 10.60
N ILE A 18 4.42 -1.54 10.80
CA ILE A 18 3.00 -1.82 11.00
C ILE A 18 2.24 -1.16 9.85
N ILE A 19 1.46 -1.96 9.13
CA ILE A 19 0.61 -1.54 8.02
C ILE A 19 -0.84 -1.74 8.43
N ARG A 20 -1.68 -0.74 8.16
CA ARG A 20 -3.13 -0.77 8.37
C ARG A 20 -3.84 -0.42 7.09
N ILE A 21 -4.71 -1.31 6.65
CA ILE A 21 -5.56 -1.14 5.48
C ILE A 21 -7.01 -1.17 5.96
N GLU A 22 -7.76 -0.12 5.69
CA GLU A 22 -9.17 -0.01 6.08
C GLU A 22 -9.98 0.67 4.99
N ALA A 23 -11.29 0.46 4.99
CA ALA A 23 -12.18 1.14 4.06
C ALA A 23 -12.30 2.63 4.41
N TRP A 24 -12.43 3.46 3.38
CA TRP A 24 -12.67 4.89 3.53
C TRP A 24 -13.69 5.37 2.48
N GLY A 25 -14.91 4.85 2.58
CA GLY A 25 -16.01 5.12 1.66
C GLY A 25 -16.20 4.00 0.64
N ARG A 26 -17.16 4.19 -0.27
CA ARG A 26 -17.44 3.23 -1.35
C ARG A 26 -16.26 3.11 -2.30
N ASP A 27 -15.89 1.87 -2.65
CA ASP A 27 -14.82 1.56 -3.61
C ASP A 27 -13.50 2.28 -3.29
N SER A 28 -13.21 2.51 -2.01
CA SER A 28 -12.11 3.37 -1.54
C SER A 28 -11.38 2.78 -0.34
N VAL A 29 -10.06 2.89 -0.31
CA VAL A 29 -9.23 2.30 0.74
C VAL A 29 -8.28 3.34 1.30
N ARG A 30 -8.04 3.29 2.60
CA ARG A 30 -6.98 4.02 3.28
C ARG A 30 -5.89 3.04 3.70
N ILE A 31 -4.68 3.28 3.21
CA ILE A 31 -3.48 2.51 3.57
C ILE A 31 -2.57 3.41 4.40
N ARG A 32 -2.16 2.93 5.57
CA ARG A 32 -1.20 3.59 6.45
C ARG A 32 -0.07 2.63 6.78
N SER A 33 1.16 3.13 6.85
CA SER A 33 2.32 2.39 7.34
C SER A 33 3.11 3.24 8.31
N THR A 34 3.70 2.62 9.34
CA THR A 34 4.56 3.28 10.32
C THR A 34 5.67 2.35 10.80
N MET A 35 6.83 2.94 11.12
CA MET A 35 7.93 2.31 11.87
C MET A 35 7.92 2.72 13.36
N ASN A 36 7.00 3.61 13.75
CA ASN A 36 6.78 3.97 15.15
C ASN A 36 6.00 2.88 15.87
N HIS A 37 6.00 2.95 17.21
CA HIS A 37 5.22 2.03 18.05
C HIS A 37 3.72 2.01 17.67
N GLU A 38 3.17 3.17 17.30
CA GLU A 38 1.77 3.32 16.90
C GLU A 38 1.58 4.40 15.83
N PHE A 39 0.36 4.49 15.30
CA PHE A 39 -0.02 5.56 14.38
C PHE A 39 -0.31 6.85 15.16
N THR A 40 0.08 8.00 14.63
CA THR A 40 -0.09 9.31 15.28
C THR A 40 -1.55 9.79 15.39
N GLY A 41 -2.51 9.10 14.76
CA GLY A 41 -3.91 9.51 14.72
C GLY A 41 -4.23 10.62 13.72
N ASN A 42 -3.23 11.25 13.09
CA ASN A 42 -3.45 12.34 12.14
C ASN A 42 -4.27 11.90 10.91
N VAL A 43 -5.30 12.67 10.59
CA VAL A 43 -6.23 12.39 9.49
C VAL A 43 -5.94 13.24 8.24
N TRP A 44 -5.28 14.39 8.42
CA TRP A 44 -4.92 15.33 7.35
C TRP A 44 -6.14 15.70 6.49
N ALA A 45 -6.05 15.57 5.16
CA ALA A 45 -7.11 15.98 4.24
C ALA A 45 -8.36 15.07 4.24
N LEU A 46 -8.34 13.92 4.94
CA LEU A 46 -9.45 12.97 4.97
C LEU A 46 -10.52 13.37 6.02
N THR A 47 -11.01 14.61 5.96
CA THR A 47 -11.92 15.18 6.98
C THR A 47 -13.36 14.67 6.89
N GLU A 48 -13.76 14.15 5.74
CA GLU A 48 -15.12 13.68 5.51
C GLU A 48 -15.37 12.31 6.15
N LYS A 49 -16.58 12.14 6.70
CA LYS A 49 -17.01 10.85 7.26
C LYS A 49 -17.24 9.88 6.10
N PRO A 50 -16.49 8.77 6.02
CA PRO A 50 -16.68 7.81 4.94
C PRO A 50 -18.05 7.13 5.07
N GLU A 51 -18.67 6.86 3.92
CA GLU A 51 -19.83 5.97 3.85
C GLU A 51 -19.47 4.59 4.40
N THR A 52 -20.43 3.94 5.05
CA THR A 52 -20.27 2.56 5.50
C THR A 52 -20.22 1.64 4.30
N SER A 53 -19.18 0.82 4.22
CA SER A 53 -19.02 -0.18 3.17
C SER A 53 -18.83 -1.57 3.76
N SER A 54 -19.29 -2.58 3.03
CA SER A 54 -19.05 -3.98 3.38
C SER A 54 -17.63 -4.36 2.97
N THR A 55 -16.78 -4.59 3.95
CA THR A 55 -15.40 -5.03 3.74
C THR A 55 -15.27 -6.52 3.98
N SER A 56 -14.34 -7.17 3.28
CA SER A 56 -13.97 -8.55 3.56
C SER A 56 -12.47 -8.69 3.68
N VAL A 57 -12.01 -9.42 4.69
CA VAL A 57 -10.61 -9.82 4.85
C VAL A 57 -10.51 -11.31 4.61
N ARG A 58 -9.55 -11.73 3.79
CA ARG A 58 -9.22 -13.14 3.57
C ARG A 58 -7.73 -13.37 3.72
N PHE A 59 -7.38 -14.54 4.23
CA PHE A 59 -6.00 -15.00 4.38
C PHE A 59 -5.83 -16.27 3.57
N GLU A 60 -4.79 -16.33 2.76
CA GLU A 60 -4.44 -17.51 1.97
C GLU A 60 -2.97 -17.84 2.18
N LYS A 61 -2.65 -19.13 2.20
CA LYS A 61 -1.28 -19.61 2.36
C LYS A 61 -0.88 -20.40 1.14
N ASP A 62 0.20 -19.98 0.50
CA ASP A 62 0.80 -20.68 -0.62
C ASP A 62 2.24 -21.11 -0.31
N THR A 63 2.96 -21.57 -1.33
CA THR A 63 4.37 -22.00 -1.23
C THR A 63 5.34 -20.84 -0.94
N GLU A 64 4.97 -19.59 -1.24
CA GLU A 64 5.75 -18.37 -1.00
C GLU A 64 5.42 -17.73 0.36
N GLY A 65 4.38 -18.22 1.03
CA GLY A 65 3.99 -17.87 2.39
C GLY A 65 2.53 -17.46 2.50
N GLU A 66 2.19 -16.85 3.62
CA GLU A 66 0.86 -16.30 3.84
C GLU A 66 0.69 -14.97 3.10
N LYS A 67 -0.47 -14.78 2.49
CA LYS A 67 -0.95 -13.57 1.81
C LYS A 67 -2.25 -13.15 2.46
N ALA A 68 -2.48 -11.86 2.57
CA ALA A 68 -3.75 -11.31 3.02
C ALA A 68 -4.36 -10.45 1.93
N PHE A 69 -5.68 -10.47 1.85
CA PHE A 69 -6.43 -9.66 0.92
C PHE A 69 -7.50 -8.89 1.69
N PHE A 70 -7.68 -7.64 1.30
CA PHE A 70 -8.69 -6.75 1.83
C PHE A 70 -9.52 -6.22 0.66
N SER A 71 -10.82 -6.49 0.66
CA SER A 71 -11.71 -6.07 -0.41
C SER A 71 -12.73 -5.06 0.11
N ASN A 72 -12.94 -3.98 -0.64
CA ASN A 72 -13.96 -2.98 -0.41
C ASN A 72 -14.62 -2.60 -1.74
N GLY A 73 -15.82 -3.16 -1.97
CA GLY A 73 -16.53 -2.99 -3.24
C GLY A 73 -15.69 -3.49 -4.42
N ARG A 74 -15.34 -2.60 -5.34
CA ARG A 74 -14.56 -2.90 -6.55
C ARG A 74 -13.05 -2.94 -6.33
N ILE A 75 -12.56 -2.44 -5.19
CA ILE A 75 -11.13 -2.41 -4.89
C ILE A 75 -10.74 -3.60 -4.03
N GLU A 76 -9.65 -4.25 -4.41
CA GLU A 76 -8.99 -5.28 -3.63
C GLU A 76 -7.52 -4.92 -3.41
N VAL A 77 -7.06 -4.99 -2.16
CA VAL A 77 -5.68 -4.80 -1.76
C VAL A 77 -5.10 -6.15 -1.37
N THR A 78 -4.04 -6.57 -2.03
CA THR A 78 -3.28 -7.77 -1.67
C THR A 78 -2.00 -7.35 -0.99
N ILE A 79 -1.65 -8.04 0.10
CA ILE A 79 -0.35 -7.94 0.75
C ILE A 79 0.29 -9.31 0.88
N ASN A 80 1.52 -9.44 0.36
CA ASN A 80 2.22 -10.72 0.39
C ASN A 80 3.01 -10.95 1.70
N SER A 81 3.61 -12.12 1.83
CA SER A 81 4.39 -12.55 3.01
C SER A 81 5.56 -11.63 3.36
N CYS A 82 6.05 -10.86 2.39
CA CYS A 82 7.11 -9.87 2.52
C CYS A 82 6.60 -8.44 2.81
N GLY A 83 5.29 -8.22 2.80
CA GLY A 83 4.67 -6.92 3.02
C GLY A 83 4.55 -6.06 1.76
N VAL A 84 4.73 -6.63 0.56
CA VAL A 84 4.56 -5.90 -0.70
C VAL A 84 3.07 -5.78 -1.02
N ILE A 85 2.63 -4.57 -1.33
CA ILE A 85 1.23 -4.25 -1.61
C ILE A 85 0.97 -4.18 -3.13
N SER A 86 -0.14 -4.76 -3.55
CA SER A 86 -0.76 -4.51 -4.85
C SER A 86 -2.24 -4.18 -4.69
N ILE A 87 -2.74 -3.32 -5.56
CA ILE A 87 -4.11 -2.84 -5.57
C ILE A 87 -4.72 -3.19 -6.93
N ALA A 88 -5.84 -3.88 -6.90
CA ALA A 88 -6.63 -4.23 -8.05
C ALA A 88 -8.00 -3.56 -8.00
N ARG A 89 -8.54 -3.25 -9.18
CA ARG A 89 -9.92 -2.85 -9.39
C ARG A 89 -10.55 -3.82 -10.37
N ASP A 90 -11.67 -4.43 -9.99
CA ASP A 90 -12.38 -5.43 -10.80
C ASP A 90 -11.44 -6.53 -11.33
N ASN A 91 -10.59 -7.08 -10.45
CA ASN A 91 -9.56 -8.10 -10.76
C ASN A 91 -8.42 -7.64 -11.70
N LYS A 92 -8.33 -6.35 -12.03
CA LYS A 92 -7.21 -5.78 -12.78
C LYS A 92 -6.31 -4.97 -11.84
N THR A 93 -5.04 -5.34 -11.74
CA THR A 93 -4.05 -4.54 -10.99
C THR A 93 -3.95 -3.14 -11.59
N ILE A 94 -4.20 -2.13 -10.76
CA ILE A 94 -4.10 -0.71 -11.11
C ILE A 94 -2.88 -0.05 -10.51
N LEU A 95 -2.39 -0.55 -9.38
CA LEU A 95 -1.21 -0.01 -8.70
C LEU A 95 -0.46 -1.15 -8.00
N ALA A 96 0.85 -1.20 -8.14
CA ALA A 96 1.67 -2.19 -7.46
C ALA A 96 2.95 -1.54 -6.97
N GLU A 97 3.38 -1.90 -5.76
CA GLU A 97 4.63 -1.39 -5.21
C GLU A 97 5.85 -1.89 -5.99
N ARG A 98 6.77 -0.97 -6.25
CA ARG A 98 8.05 -1.30 -6.86
C ARG A 98 9.00 -1.87 -5.81
N TYR A 99 9.01 -3.19 -5.73
CA TYR A 99 9.84 -3.94 -4.80
C TYR A 99 10.80 -4.86 -5.57
N ARG A 100 12.09 -4.83 -5.23
CA ARG A 100 13.14 -5.68 -5.82
C ARG A 100 13.96 -6.29 -4.70
N ASN A 101 13.69 -7.55 -4.35
CA ASN A 101 14.47 -8.31 -3.39
C ASN A 101 14.34 -9.82 -3.66
N TYR A 102 15.15 -10.65 -3.03
CA TYR A 102 15.17 -12.10 -3.29
C TYR A 102 13.81 -12.78 -3.02
N ALA A 103 13.04 -12.31 -2.04
CA ALA A 103 11.72 -12.81 -1.70
C ALA A 103 10.66 -11.71 -1.80
N GLY A 104 9.46 -12.05 -2.29
CA GLY A 104 8.31 -11.15 -2.35
C GLY A 104 8.27 -10.22 -3.57
N THR A 105 9.24 -10.30 -4.48
CA THR A 105 9.23 -9.53 -5.73
C THR A 105 8.12 -10.04 -6.65
N LEU A 106 7.19 -9.14 -7.02
CA LEU A 106 6.11 -9.43 -7.96
C LEU A 106 6.55 -9.24 -9.42
N SER A 107 7.56 -8.40 -9.67
CA SER A 107 8.07 -8.10 -11.02
C SER A 107 8.95 -9.23 -11.56
N LYS A 108 8.96 -9.38 -12.89
CA LYS A 108 9.88 -10.30 -13.60
C LYS A 108 11.28 -9.71 -13.79
N GLU A 109 11.48 -8.44 -13.44
CA GLU A 109 12.76 -7.75 -13.54
C GLU A 109 13.78 -8.18 -12.47
N SER A 110 15.01 -7.69 -12.58
CA SER A 110 16.12 -8.08 -11.70
C SER A 110 15.84 -7.81 -10.22
N ARG A 111 15.81 -8.89 -9.43
CA ARG A 111 15.63 -8.87 -7.97
C ARG A 111 16.83 -8.35 -7.18
N CYS A 112 17.99 -8.15 -7.82
CA CYS A 112 19.26 -7.84 -7.15
C CYS A 112 19.45 -6.36 -6.77
N LEU A 113 18.54 -5.47 -7.21
CA LEU A 113 18.61 -4.04 -6.93
C LEU A 113 18.31 -3.68 -5.47
N LYS A 114 17.67 -4.60 -4.71
CA LYS A 114 17.36 -4.45 -3.28
C LYS A 114 16.47 -3.25 -2.93
N TYR A 115 15.68 -2.76 -3.87
CA TYR A 115 14.70 -1.70 -3.63
C TYR A 115 13.52 -2.19 -2.79
N ARG A 116 13.10 -1.38 -1.82
CA ARG A 116 11.85 -1.57 -1.09
C ARG A 116 10.77 -0.67 -1.67
N GLY A 117 9.53 -1.15 -1.68
CA GLY A 117 8.37 -0.34 -2.09
C GLY A 117 8.14 0.84 -1.15
N ARG A 118 8.33 0.60 0.16
CA ARG A 118 8.30 1.61 1.23
C ARG A 118 9.64 1.61 1.95
N GLU A 119 10.36 2.73 1.87
CA GLU A 119 11.67 2.90 2.49
C GLU A 119 11.61 4.03 3.51
N PHE A 120 11.74 3.66 4.78
CA PHE A 120 11.87 4.58 5.90
C PHE A 120 13.35 4.77 6.23
N LYS A 121 13.87 5.98 6.00
CA LYS A 121 15.22 6.37 6.39
C LYS A 121 15.15 7.23 7.64
N GLY A 122 15.68 6.71 8.75
CA GLY A 122 15.70 7.45 10.02
C GLY A 122 16.48 8.76 9.91
N ILE A 123 15.92 9.80 10.50
CA ILE A 123 16.51 11.13 10.64
C ILE A 123 16.95 11.28 12.11
N PRO A 124 18.17 11.76 12.39
CA PRO A 124 18.58 12.08 13.77
C PRO A 124 17.55 13.02 14.42
N GLY A 125 16.98 12.61 15.55
CA GLY A 125 15.86 13.31 16.19
C GLY A 125 14.56 12.50 16.26
N GLY A 126 14.47 11.37 15.54
CA GLY A 126 13.42 10.36 15.72
C GLY A 126 12.42 10.24 14.57
N ASP A 127 12.42 11.19 13.63
CA ASP A 127 11.55 11.15 12.45
C ASP A 127 12.12 10.28 11.31
N PHE A 128 11.32 10.09 10.26
CA PHE A 128 11.72 9.33 9.08
C PHE A 128 11.51 10.13 7.80
N SER A 129 12.48 10.06 6.89
CA SER A 129 12.27 10.36 5.49
C SER A 129 11.66 9.13 4.82
N LEU A 130 10.52 9.29 4.14
CA LEU A 130 9.82 8.19 3.46
C LEU A 130 10.01 8.28 1.94
N SER A 131 10.44 7.19 1.33
CA SER A 131 10.36 6.97 -0.12
C SER A 131 9.35 5.85 -0.41
N LEU A 132 8.27 6.20 -1.10
CA LEU A 132 7.24 5.26 -1.56
C LEU A 132 7.36 5.12 -3.09
N ARG A 133 7.42 3.88 -3.59
CA ARG A 133 7.67 3.57 -4.99
C ARG A 133 6.61 2.63 -5.53
N PHE A 134 6.07 2.99 -6.69
CA PHE A 134 5.16 2.14 -7.46
C PHE A 134 5.79 1.79 -8.81
N GLU A 135 5.32 0.69 -9.40
CA GLU A 135 5.68 0.36 -10.78
C GLU A 135 5.05 1.36 -11.74
N SER A 136 5.82 1.78 -12.73
CA SER A 136 5.31 2.58 -13.83
C SER A 136 4.69 1.69 -14.91
N THR A 137 3.70 2.21 -15.62
CA THR A 137 3.17 1.57 -16.81
C THR A 137 3.34 2.49 -18.03
N PRO A 138 3.86 2.01 -19.18
CA PRO A 138 4.26 2.89 -20.29
C PRO A 138 3.14 3.76 -20.90
N TYR A 139 1.88 3.37 -20.70
CA TYR A 139 0.72 4.02 -21.31
C TYR A 139 -0.19 4.70 -20.28
N GLU A 140 0.22 4.74 -19.02
CA GLU A 140 -0.52 5.44 -17.97
C GLU A 140 -0.41 6.94 -18.18
N LYS A 141 -1.52 7.61 -17.88
CA LYS A 141 -1.64 9.05 -17.97
C LYS A 141 -1.96 9.58 -16.58
N ILE A 142 -1.16 10.53 -16.11
CA ILE A 142 -1.27 11.11 -14.78
C ILE A 142 -1.77 12.54 -14.93
N PHE A 143 -2.77 12.90 -14.13
CA PHE A 143 -3.41 14.21 -14.16
C PHE A 143 -3.57 14.75 -12.73
N GLY A 144 -3.71 16.08 -12.59
CA GLY A 144 -3.91 16.73 -11.31
C GLY A 144 -2.60 17.21 -10.68
N MET A 145 -2.26 16.69 -9.50
CA MET A 145 -1.06 17.06 -8.71
C MET A 145 -0.94 18.55 -8.32
N GLY A 146 -1.94 19.38 -8.62
CA GLY A 146 -1.96 20.81 -8.30
C GLY A 146 -1.68 21.68 -9.51
N GLN A 147 -0.93 22.76 -9.32
CA GLN A 147 -0.63 23.73 -10.37
C GLN A 147 0.88 23.78 -10.63
N TYR A 148 1.27 23.43 -11.86
CA TYR A 148 2.63 23.54 -12.37
C TYR A 148 2.68 24.52 -13.54
N GLN A 149 3.72 25.37 -13.61
CA GLN A 149 3.94 26.27 -14.74
C GLN A 149 4.56 25.51 -15.91
N GLN A 150 3.79 24.63 -16.53
CA GLN A 150 4.21 23.83 -17.68
C GLN A 150 3.06 23.61 -18.66
N PRO A 151 3.34 23.35 -19.95
CA PRO A 151 2.30 23.16 -20.96
C PRO A 151 1.69 21.74 -20.96
N ASN A 152 2.18 20.83 -20.11
CA ASN A 152 1.82 19.42 -20.12
C ASN A 152 0.63 19.14 -19.19
N LEU A 153 -0.49 18.68 -19.76
CA LEU A 153 -1.64 18.17 -19.01
C LEU A 153 -1.42 16.72 -18.52
N ASN A 154 -0.86 15.88 -19.39
CA ASN A 154 -0.39 14.54 -19.02
C ASN A 154 1.00 14.68 -18.40
N LEU A 155 1.11 14.40 -17.11
CA LEU A 155 2.32 14.55 -16.29
C LEU A 155 3.25 13.35 -16.40
#